data_AF-A0A542CUY8-F1
#
_entry.id   AF-A0A542CUY8-F1
#
_cell.length_a   1.000
_cell.length_b   1.000
_cell.length_c   1.000
_cell.angle_alpha   90.00
_cell.angle_beta   90.00
_cell.angle_gamma   90.00
#
_symmetry.space_group_name_H-M   'P 1'
#
loop_
_entity.id
_entity.type
_entity.pdbx_description
1 polymer ?
#
loop_
_entity_poly.entity_id
_entity_poly.type
_entity_poly.pdbx_seq_one_letter_code
_entity_poly.pdbx_strand_id
1 'polypeptide(L)' 'MTEPEQDPPEDDPHELRILCNTCRGDGFIPDPKAAVIGGTALTLNPGRPCPACSPDGKEQGHGRTIGFYPPA' A
#
# COMPACT_ATOMS: atom_id res chain seq x y z
N MET A 1 -20.46 -16.74 -30.64
CA MET A 1 -19.05 -16.72 -30.20
C MET A 1 -19.12 -16.26 -28.76
N THR A 2 -19.06 -17.19 -27.80
CA THR A 2 -19.15 -16.86 -26.37
C THR A 2 -17.74 -16.53 -25.91
N GLU A 3 -17.52 -15.33 -25.38
CA GLU A 3 -16.25 -14.97 -24.75
C GLU A 3 -15.98 -15.91 -23.56
N PRO A 4 -14.74 -16.37 -23.37
CA PRO A 4 -14.41 -17.21 -22.24
C PRO A 4 -14.57 -16.42 -20.93
N GLU A 5 -15.39 -16.92 -20.01
CA GLU A 5 -15.43 -16.46 -18.62
C GLU A 5 -14.02 -16.57 -18.03
N GLN A 6 -13.42 -15.44 -17.65
CA GLN A 6 -12.13 -15.45 -16.97
C GLN A 6 -12.36 -15.78 -15.50
N ASP A 7 -11.94 -16.97 -15.07
CA ASP A 7 -11.87 -17.33 -13.65
C ASP A 7 -11.02 -16.28 -12.90
N PRO A 8 -11.46 -15.84 -11.70
CA PRO A 8 -10.67 -14.92 -10.89
C PRO A 8 -9.31 -15.54 -10.55
N PRO A 9 -8.23 -14.74 -10.45
CA PRO A 9 -6.92 -15.25 -10.12
C PRO A 9 -6.97 -15.96 -8.76
N GLU A 10 -6.74 -17.27 -8.77
CA GLU A 10 -6.64 -18.07 -7.55
C GLU A 10 -5.40 -17.60 -6.76
N ASP A 11 -5.58 -17.34 -5.48
CA ASP A 11 -4.48 -16.95 -4.58
C ASP A 11 -3.61 -18.20 -4.34
N ASP A 12 -2.49 -18.32 -5.09
CA ASP A 12 -1.60 -19.47 -5.00
C ASP A 12 -1.02 -19.57 -3.57
N PRO A 13 -1.31 -20.66 -2.82
CA PRO A 13 -0.89 -20.77 -1.42
C PRO A 13 0.62 -20.97 -1.25
N HIS A 14 1.38 -21.13 -2.34
CA HIS A 14 2.83 -21.20 -2.37
C HIS A 14 3.49 -19.87 -2.77
N GLU A 15 2.72 -18.83 -3.08
CA GLU A 15 3.23 -17.48 -3.35
C GLU A 15 3.68 -16.80 -2.04
N LEU A 16 5.00 -16.72 -1.82
CA LEU A 16 5.58 -15.97 -0.72
C LEU A 16 5.47 -14.46 -0.96
N ARG A 17 4.49 -13.82 -0.32
CA ARG A 17 4.34 -12.35 -0.33
C ARG A 17 5.20 -11.72 0.76
N ILE A 18 6.24 -11.01 0.34
CA ILE A 18 7.07 -10.22 1.26
C ILE A 18 6.41 -8.86 1.47
N LEU A 19 6.06 -8.57 2.73
CA LEU A 19 5.52 -7.26 3.11
C LEU A 19 6.64 -6.27 3.36
N CYS A 20 6.44 -5.01 2.94
CA CYS A 20 7.35 -3.93 3.28
C CYS A 20 7.45 -3.78 4.81
N ASN A 21 8.66 -3.75 5.36
CA ASN A 21 8.88 -3.57 6.80
C ASN A 21 8.37 -2.21 7.34
N THR A 22 8.26 -1.21 6.47
CA THR A 22 7.96 0.18 6.83
C THR A 22 6.44 0.42 6.88
N CYS A 23 5.71 0.04 5.83
CA CYS A 23 4.25 0.20 5.78
C CYS A 23 3.47 -1.09 6.02
N ARG A 24 4.16 -2.22 6.28
CA ARG A 24 3.53 -3.54 6.52
C ARG A 24 2.57 -4.02 5.43
N GLY A 25 2.70 -3.50 4.21
CA GLY A 25 1.82 -3.83 3.08
C GLY A 25 0.74 -2.80 2.79
N ASP A 26 0.53 -1.81 3.67
CA ASP A 26 -0.54 -0.82 3.53
C ASP A 26 -0.25 0.23 2.44
N GLY A 27 1.01 0.36 2.01
CA GLY A 27 1.43 1.38 1.03
C GLY A 27 1.49 2.81 1.58
N PHE A 28 0.88 3.07 2.73
CA PHE A 28 0.90 4.33 3.44
C PHE A 28 1.45 4.16 4.85
N ILE A 29 1.96 5.25 5.42
CA ILE A 29 2.37 5.33 6.82
C ILE A 29 1.58 6.44 7.53
N PRO A 30 1.27 6.28 8.83
CA PRO A 30 0.56 7.30 9.61
C PRO A 30 1.28 8.65 9.57
N ASP A 31 0.50 9.71 9.36
CA ASP A 31 0.93 11.11 9.38
C ASP A 31 -0.10 11.94 10.19
N PRO A 32 -0.09 11.82 11.54
CA PRO A 32 -1.05 12.50 12.39
C PRO A 32 -0.80 14.02 12.39
N LYS A 33 -1.85 14.78 12.09
CA LYS A 33 -1.85 16.23 11.99
C LYS A 33 -2.93 16.82 12.88
N ALA A 34 -2.59 17.91 13.58
CA ALA A 34 -3.58 18.69 14.29
C ALA A 34 -4.43 19.49 13.28
N ALA A 35 -5.75 19.49 13.47
CA ALA A 35 -6.69 20.23 12.64
C ALA A 35 -7.81 20.81 13.50
N VAL A 36 -8.49 21.84 12.98
CA VAL A 36 -9.73 22.37 13.56
C VAL A 36 -10.85 22.20 12.53
N ILE A 37 -11.88 21.43 12.87
CA ILE A 37 -13.02 21.16 11.99
C ILE A 37 -14.28 21.66 12.69
N GLY A 38 -14.99 22.61 12.07
CA GLY A 38 -16.18 23.23 12.67
C GLY A 38 -15.91 23.87 14.04
N GLY A 39 -14.70 24.40 14.26
CA GLY A 39 -14.30 25.00 15.54
C GLY A 39 -13.82 24.01 16.60
N THR A 40 -13.83 22.70 16.34
CA THR A 40 -13.36 21.67 17.28
C THR A 40 -11.95 21.22 16.91
N ALA A 41 -11.02 21.23 17.88
CA ALA A 41 -9.68 20.70 17.71
C ALA A 41 -9.70 19.16 17.66
N LEU A 42 -9.13 18.59 16.59
CA LEU A 42 -9.11 17.17 16.31
C LEU A 42 -7.73 16.76 15.77
N THR A 43 -7.42 15.46 15.87
CA THR A 43 -6.26 14.88 15.18
C THR A 43 -6.77 14.16 13.93
N LEU A 44 -6.25 14.54 12.76
CA LEU A 44 -6.48 13.85 11.50
C LEU A 44 -5.27 13.01 11.16
N ASN A 45 -5.48 11.84 10.57
CA ASN A 45 -4.41 11.02 10.03
C ASN A 45 -4.69 10.74 8.55
N PRO A 46 -4.40 11.70 7.65
CA PRO A 46 -4.53 11.48 6.21
C PRO A 46 -3.57 10.41 5.67
N GLY A 47 -2.57 10.00 6.46
CA GLY A 47 -1.47 9.16 6.01
C GLY A 47 -0.55 9.89 5.02
N ARG A 48 0.58 9.26 4.71
CA ARG A 48 1.47 9.66 3.61
C ARG A 48 2.01 8.43 2.88
N PRO A 49 2.32 8.52 1.57
CA PRO A 49 2.88 7.41 0.83
C PRO A 49 4.14 6.86 1.51
N CYS A 50 4.28 5.53 1.53
CA CYS A 50 5.47 4.88 2.07
C CYS A 50 6.68 5.21 1.18
N PRO A 51 7.74 5.85 1.71
CA PRO A 51 8.90 6.22 0.89
C PRO A 51 9.68 5.01 0.37
N ALA A 52 9.53 3.84 1.01
CA ALA A 52 10.16 2.60 0.55
C ALA A 52 9.40 1.92 -0.61
N CYS A 53 8.08 2.12 -0.70
CA CYS A 53 7.25 1.55 -1.78
C CYS A 53 7.08 2.52 -2.96
N SER A 54 7.06 3.82 -2.66
CA SER A 54 6.84 4.90 -3.63
C SER A 54 7.83 6.03 -3.38
N PRO A 55 9.11 5.87 -3.77
CA PRO A 55 10.14 6.88 -3.55
C PRO A 55 9.84 8.21 -4.25
N ASP A 56 9.15 8.17 -5.40
CA ASP A 56 8.70 9.34 -6.15
C ASP A 56 7.26 9.80 -5.80
N GLY A 57 6.71 9.32 -4.68
CA GLY A 57 5.48 9.84 -4.07
C GLY A 57 4.18 9.52 -4.82
N LYS A 58 4.23 8.73 -5.90
CA LYS A 58 3.04 8.26 -6.63
C LYS A 58 2.43 7.06 -5.93
N GLU A 59 1.10 6.96 -5.93
CA GLU A 59 0.39 5.79 -5.41
C GLU A 59 0.77 4.57 -6.26
N GLN A 60 1.65 3.72 -5.76
CA GLN A 60 1.94 2.43 -6.39
C GLN A 60 1.11 1.41 -5.62
N GLY A 61 0.11 0.86 -6.31
CA GLY A 61 -0.91 0.00 -5.72
C GLY A 61 -0.30 -1.09 -4.85
N HIS A 62 -0.86 -1.21 -3.64
CA HIS A 62 -0.64 -2.22 -2.59
C HIS A 62 0.84 -2.53 -2.28
N GLY A 63 1.25 -2.38 -1.01
CA GLY A 63 2.61 -2.61 -0.50
C GLY A 63 3.10 -4.08 -0.53
N ARG A 64 2.68 -4.84 -1.53
CA ARG A 64 3.18 -6.15 -1.93
C ARG A 64 4.36 -5.90 -2.87
N THR A 65 5.56 -5.86 -2.32
CA THR A 65 6.75 -5.98 -3.17
C THR A 65 6.82 -7.45 -3.61
N ILE A 66 6.35 -7.75 -4.82
CA ILE A 66 6.77 -8.98 -5.50
C ILE A 66 8.29 -8.86 -5.62
N GLY A 67 9.01 -9.80 -5.01
CA GLY A 67 10.40 -9.68 -4.60
C GLY A 67 11.27 -8.76 -5.48
N PHE A 68 11.65 -7.62 -4.93
CA PHE A 68 12.79 -6.86 -5.42
C PHE A 68 13.74 -6.66 -4.24
N TYR A 69 14.51 -7.71 -3.93
CA TYR A 69 15.82 -7.51 -3.33
C TYR A 69 16.70 -6.87 -4.42
N PRO A 70 17.13 -5.60 -4.31
CA PRO A 70 18.20 -5.14 -5.19
C PRO A 70 19.44 -5.99 -4.87
N PRO A 71 20.11 -6.61 -5.86
CA PRO A 71 21.37 -7.28 -5.61
C PRO A 71 22.38 -6.25 -5.07
N ALA A 72 23.07 -6.65 -4.00
CA ALA A 72 24.18 -5.92 -3.40
C ALA A 72 25.37 -5.79 -4.36
#